data_AF-A0A1J3HSJ3-F1
#
_entry.id   AF-A0A1J3HSJ3-F1
#
_cell.length_a   1.000
_cell.length_b   1.000
_cell.length_c   1.000
_cell.angle_alpha   90.00
_cell.angle_beta   90.00
_cell.angle_gamma   90.00
#
_symmetry.space_group_name_H-M   'P 1'
#
loop_
_entity.id
_entity.type
_entity.pdbx_description
1 polymer ?
#
loop_
_entity_poly.entity_id
_entity_poly.type
_entity_poly.pdbx_seq_one_letter_code
_entity_poly.pdbx_strand_id
1 'polypeptide(L)'
;CHQYNLVAGEFQLFQVLIQRFVENEPFQNSSRAETYLKNRRHFHNFLQIPLVRDDRSWKSNKKCRNEGEYAVKIETLREIVRESMRVFLEFLCADKDEISSVMKVSHQTQVSPQDPLDLELLTDIRTHLQKKEKKLKEVLRSQSCIVKKLKKNNESKSSVGLKDELLIAQIEMRLVSRVMNMSKLTTEKLVWCQEKLNKISFNGRRIHIEPSFSLLPC
;
A
#
# COMPACT_ATOMS: atom_id res chain seq x y z
N CYS A 1 -8.78 -7.14 28.54
CA CYS A 1 -7.63 -7.59 27.73
C CYS A 1 -8.12 -7.88 26.29
N HIS A 2 -7.64 -7.14 25.29
CA HIS A 2 -7.87 -7.49 23.87
C HIS A 2 -6.75 -8.41 23.41
N GLN A 3 -7.10 -9.50 22.74
CA GLN A 3 -6.17 -10.48 22.19
C GLN A 3 -6.41 -10.59 20.69
N TYR A 4 -5.35 -10.87 19.94
CA TYR A 4 -5.35 -10.80 18.48
C TYR A 4 -4.73 -12.05 17.86
N ASN A 5 -4.80 -13.20 18.52
CA ASN A 5 -4.14 -14.41 18.07
C ASN A 5 -4.73 -14.92 16.76
N LEU A 6 -6.06 -14.81 16.61
CA LEU A 6 -6.75 -15.28 15.41
C LEU A 6 -6.31 -14.46 14.20
N VAL A 7 -6.44 -13.13 14.29
CA VAL A 7 -6.04 -12.22 13.22
C VAL A 7 -4.53 -12.32 12.93
N ALA A 8 -3.68 -12.48 13.94
CA ALA A 8 -2.25 -12.70 13.74
C ALA A 8 -1.97 -13.96 12.90
N GLY A 9 -2.65 -15.07 13.21
CA GLY A 9 -2.57 -16.30 12.43
C GLY A 9 -3.06 -16.12 10.99
N GLU A 10 -4.12 -15.34 10.77
CA GLU A 10 -4.61 -15.01 9.42
C GLU A 10 -3.57 -14.22 8.61
N PHE A 11 -2.92 -13.23 9.22
CA PHE A 11 -1.86 -12.45 8.55
C PHE A 11 -0.60 -13.26 8.26
N GLN A 12 -0.25 -14.21 9.13
CA GLN A 12 0.85 -15.15 8.89
C GLN A 12 0.51 -16.11 7.73
N LEU A 13 -0.71 -16.67 7.72
CA LEU A 13 -1.18 -17.51 6.62
C LEU A 13 -1.17 -16.72 5.29
N PHE A 14 -1.63 -15.48 5.30
CA PHE A 14 -1.60 -14.60 4.14
C PHE A 14 -0.18 -14.42 3.58
N GLN A 15 0.83 -14.21 4.44
CA GLN A 15 2.23 -14.14 4.02
C GLN A 15 2.72 -15.44 3.38
N VAL A 16 2.47 -16.58 4.03
CA VAL A 16 2.87 -17.91 3.53
C VAL A 16 2.26 -18.18 2.16
N LEU A 17 1.00 -17.80 1.97
CA LEU A 17 0.31 -17.96 0.69
C LEU A 17 0.94 -17.13 -0.41
N ILE A 18 1.32 -15.87 -0.14
CA ILE A 18 2.03 -15.01 -1.12
C ILE A 18 3.40 -15.59 -1.47
N GLN A 19 4.19 -15.96 -0.46
CA GLN A 19 5.52 -16.50 -0.67
C GLN A 19 5.47 -17.80 -1.48
N ARG A 20 4.57 -18.71 -1.10
CA ARG A 20 4.35 -19.96 -1.82
C ARG A 20 3.91 -19.71 -3.27
N PHE A 21 3.11 -18.68 -3.52
CA PHE A 21 2.74 -18.32 -4.89
C PHE A 21 3.95 -17.90 -5.72
N VAL A 22 4.79 -17.01 -5.19
CA VAL A 22 6.01 -16.54 -5.86
C VAL A 22 7.01 -17.66 -6.07
N GLU A 23 7.21 -18.53 -5.09
CA GLU A 23 8.09 -19.69 -5.19
C GLU A 23 7.64 -20.68 -6.27
N ASN A 24 6.32 -20.89 -6.42
CA ASN A 24 5.77 -21.84 -7.39
C ASN A 24 5.62 -21.26 -8.80
N GLU A 25 5.68 -19.94 -8.94
CA GLU A 25 5.44 -19.23 -10.19
C GLU A 25 6.40 -19.63 -11.33
N PRO A 26 7.72 -19.78 -11.14
CA PRO A 26 8.64 -20.22 -12.20
C PRO A 26 8.31 -21.61 -12.76
N PHE A 27 7.54 -22.40 -12.02
CA PHE A 27 7.11 -23.74 -12.40
C PHE A 27 5.70 -23.77 -13.01
N GLN A 28 5.03 -22.62 -13.11
CA GLN A 28 3.74 -22.52 -13.78
C GLN A 28 3.94 -22.22 -15.27
N ASN A 29 3.19 -22.92 -16.11
CA ASN A 29 3.16 -22.69 -17.56
C ASN A 29 2.10 -21.64 -17.97
N SER A 30 1.53 -20.90 -17.01
CA SER A 30 0.44 -19.95 -17.21
C SER A 30 0.83 -18.57 -16.69
N SER A 31 0.13 -17.53 -17.14
CA SER A 31 0.35 -16.17 -16.64
C SER A 31 0.09 -16.07 -15.13
N ARG A 32 0.67 -15.06 -14.48
CA ARG A 32 0.43 -14.76 -13.06
C ARG A 32 -1.06 -14.59 -12.75
N ALA A 33 -1.80 -13.92 -13.63
CA ALA A 33 -3.24 -13.71 -13.49
C ALA A 33 -4.04 -15.03 -13.56
N GLU A 34 -3.73 -15.91 -14.50
CA GLU A 34 -4.37 -17.24 -14.61
C GLU A 34 -4.05 -18.12 -13.40
N THR A 35 -2.79 -18.12 -12.98
CA THR A 35 -2.33 -18.83 -11.78
C THR A 35 -3.08 -18.37 -10.54
N TYR A 36 -3.27 -17.04 -10.39
CA TYR A 36 -4.07 -16.46 -9.31
C TYR A 36 -5.52 -16.95 -9.35
N LEU A 37 -6.19 -16.90 -10.51
CA LEU A 37 -7.57 -17.36 -10.67
C LEU A 37 -7.71 -18.85 -10.32
N LYS A 38 -6.76 -19.68 -10.74
CA LYS A 38 -6.73 -21.11 -10.40
C LYS A 38 -6.58 -21.33 -8.89
N ASN A 39 -5.68 -20.61 -8.23
CA ASN A 39 -5.51 -20.71 -6.78
C ASN A 39 -6.75 -20.26 -6.02
N ARG A 40 -7.44 -19.20 -6.48
CA ARG A 40 -8.67 -18.70 -5.85
C ARG A 40 -9.85 -19.66 -5.95
N ARG A 41 -9.86 -20.58 -6.92
CA ARG A 41 -10.86 -21.67 -6.97
C ARG A 41 -10.70 -22.67 -5.83
N HIS A 42 -9.47 -22.89 -5.37
CA HIS A 42 -9.17 -23.83 -4.28
C HIS A 42 -9.13 -23.13 -2.91
N PHE A 43 -8.73 -21.86 -2.89
CA PHE A 43 -8.59 -21.03 -1.70
C PHE A 43 -9.23 -19.66 -1.96
N HIS A 44 -10.52 -19.52 -1.66
CA HIS A 44 -11.29 -18.32 -2.02
C HIS A 44 -10.74 -17.00 -1.44
N ASN A 45 -10.05 -17.08 -0.29
CA ASN A 45 -9.44 -15.94 0.39
C ASN A 45 -7.98 -15.69 -0.05
N PHE A 46 -7.50 -16.37 -1.10
CA PHE A 46 -6.14 -16.18 -1.60
C PHE A 46 -5.92 -14.71 -2.04
N LEU A 47 -4.86 -14.09 -1.53
CA LEU A 47 -4.53 -12.65 -1.64
C LEU A 47 -5.58 -11.68 -1.07
N GLN A 48 -6.54 -12.16 -0.29
CA GLN A 48 -7.44 -11.28 0.46
C GLN A 48 -6.77 -10.85 1.77
N ILE A 49 -6.68 -9.54 2.00
CA ILE A 49 -6.14 -9.00 3.25
C ILE A 49 -7.07 -9.39 4.41
N PRO A 50 -6.55 -10.00 5.50
CA PRO A 50 -7.33 -10.31 6.68
C PRO A 50 -7.95 -9.08 7.33
N LEU A 51 -9.15 -9.24 7.89
CA LEU A 51 -9.85 -8.16 8.58
C LEU A 51 -9.33 -8.04 10.01
N VAL A 52 -8.85 -6.85 10.39
CA VAL A 52 -8.38 -6.61 11.75
C VAL A 52 -9.53 -6.56 12.73
N ARG A 53 -9.62 -7.58 13.60
CA ARG A 53 -10.64 -7.71 14.65
C ARG A 53 -10.02 -8.34 15.88
N ASP A 54 -10.58 -8.04 17.05
CA ASP A 54 -10.17 -8.73 18.27
C ASP A 54 -10.78 -10.14 18.36
N ASP A 55 -10.12 -11.02 19.12
CA ASP A 55 -10.53 -12.41 19.30
C ASP A 55 -11.93 -12.51 19.97
N ARG A 56 -12.43 -11.43 20.60
CA ARG A 56 -13.75 -11.39 21.26
C ARG A 56 -14.90 -11.19 20.28
N SER A 57 -14.65 -10.63 19.09
CA SER A 57 -15.66 -10.44 18.05
C SER A 57 -16.17 -11.77 17.44
N TRP A 58 -15.42 -12.87 17.58
CA TRP A 58 -15.75 -14.19 17.04
C TRP A 58 -16.34 -15.12 18.14
N LYS A 59 -17.57 -14.81 18.56
CA LYS A 59 -18.52 -15.63 19.36
C LYS A 59 -18.20 -16.02 20.83
N SER A 60 -19.12 -15.57 21.70
CA SER A 60 -19.67 -16.20 22.92
C SER A 60 -18.79 -16.31 24.17
N ASN A 61 -19.21 -15.60 25.24
CA ASN A 61 -19.21 -15.94 26.67
C ASN A 61 -18.33 -17.10 27.21
N LYS A 62 -17.09 -17.25 26.75
CA LYS A 62 -16.06 -18.00 27.45
C LYS A 62 -15.03 -16.99 27.90
N LYS A 63 -15.02 -16.73 29.21
CA LYS A 63 -13.95 -16.02 29.93
C LYS A 63 -12.63 -16.34 29.26
N CYS A 64 -11.84 -15.32 28.93
CA CYS A 64 -10.49 -15.42 28.39
C CYS A 64 -9.71 -16.49 29.16
N ARG A 65 -9.75 -17.75 28.71
CA ARG A 65 -9.13 -18.88 29.42
C ARG A 65 -7.63 -18.93 29.20
N ASN A 66 -7.12 -18.09 28.30
CA ASN A 66 -5.71 -17.99 27.98
C ASN A 66 -5.26 -16.54 28.22
N GLU A 67 -5.33 -16.03 29.46
CA GLU A 67 -4.37 -15.01 29.92
C GLU A 67 -2.99 -15.66 30.07
N GLY A 68 -2.48 -16.21 28.97
CA GLY A 68 -1.18 -16.86 28.90
C GLY A 68 -0.14 -15.93 28.30
N GLU A 69 1.12 -16.26 28.58
CA GLU A 69 2.35 -15.68 28.02
C GLU A 69 2.33 -15.56 26.48
N TYR A 70 1.51 -16.37 25.80
CA TYR A 70 1.41 -16.45 24.34
C TYR A 70 0.36 -15.53 23.70
N ALA A 71 -0.30 -14.65 24.47
CA ALA A 71 -1.31 -13.75 23.92
C ALA A 71 -0.70 -12.68 23.00
N VAL A 72 -1.11 -12.65 21.73
CA VAL A 72 -0.72 -11.58 20.80
C VAL A 72 -1.38 -10.26 21.21
N LYS A 73 -0.55 -9.31 21.62
CA LYS A 73 -0.94 -7.92 21.94
C LYS A 73 -1.00 -7.07 20.67
N ILE A 74 -1.60 -5.88 20.79
CA ILE A 74 -1.75 -4.96 19.65
C ILE A 74 -0.41 -4.52 19.05
N GLU A 75 0.63 -4.37 19.87
CA GLU A 75 1.97 -4.00 19.42
C GLU A 75 2.56 -5.08 18.52
N THR A 76 2.46 -6.35 18.94
CA THR A 76 2.90 -7.51 18.15
C THR A 76 2.05 -7.67 16.89
N LEU A 77 0.72 -7.51 16.98
CA LEU A 77 -0.14 -7.54 15.81
C LEU A 77 0.27 -6.47 14.79
N ARG A 78 0.57 -5.25 15.25
CA ARG A 78 1.01 -4.15 14.37
C ARG A 78 2.28 -4.52 13.60
N GLU A 79 3.22 -5.22 14.22
CA GLU A 79 4.44 -5.70 13.54
C GLU A 79 4.14 -6.79 12.52
N ILE A 80 3.28 -7.75 12.87
CA ILE A 80 2.83 -8.81 11.95
C ILE A 80 2.17 -8.19 10.71
N VAL A 81 1.19 -7.30 10.91
CA VAL A 81 0.49 -6.61 9.81
C VAL A 81 1.47 -5.82 8.94
N ARG A 82 2.41 -5.09 9.56
CA ARG A 82 3.43 -4.33 8.81
C ARG A 82 4.23 -5.25 7.89
N GLU A 83 4.76 -6.36 8.42
CA GLU A 83 5.55 -7.28 7.61
C GLU A 83 4.69 -7.98 6.54
N SER A 84 3.43 -8.31 6.83
CA SER A 84 2.51 -8.87 5.85
C SER A 84 2.24 -7.92 4.69
N MET A 85 2.03 -6.64 4.97
CA MET A 85 1.83 -5.62 3.93
C MET A 85 3.10 -5.41 3.10
N ARG A 86 4.27 -5.46 3.73
CA ARG A 86 5.55 -5.37 3.03
C ARG A 86 5.73 -6.52 2.03
N VAL A 87 5.52 -7.77 2.46
CA VAL A 87 5.59 -8.95 1.58
C VAL A 87 4.59 -8.84 0.43
N PHE A 88 3.37 -8.42 0.71
CA PHE A 88 2.35 -8.22 -0.32
C PHE A 88 2.73 -7.15 -1.35
N LEU A 89 3.34 -6.05 -0.90
CA LEU A 89 3.77 -4.99 -1.80
C LEU A 89 4.98 -5.41 -2.65
N GLU A 90 5.95 -6.13 -2.07
CA GLU A 90 7.06 -6.72 -2.82
C GLU A 90 6.54 -7.67 -3.91
N PHE A 91 5.53 -8.48 -3.59
CA PHE A 91 4.82 -9.32 -4.55
C PHE A 91 4.19 -8.51 -5.70
N LEU A 92 3.44 -7.45 -5.39
CA LEU A 92 2.88 -6.56 -6.42
C LEU A 92 3.99 -5.93 -7.28
N CYS A 93 5.07 -5.47 -6.66
CA CYS A 93 6.21 -4.85 -7.34
C CYS A 93 7.03 -5.79 -8.22
N ALA A 94 7.01 -7.09 -7.96
CA ALA A 94 7.65 -8.08 -8.81
C ALA A 94 6.95 -8.20 -10.18
N ASP A 95 5.70 -7.75 -10.30
CA ASP A 95 4.94 -7.68 -11.56
C ASP A 95 5.29 -6.42 -12.35
N LYS A 96 6.56 -6.33 -12.77
CA LYS A 96 7.21 -5.11 -13.27
C LYS A 96 6.60 -4.50 -14.54
N ASP A 97 5.72 -5.20 -15.24
CA ASP A 97 5.11 -4.71 -16.47
C ASP A 97 3.88 -3.84 -16.23
N GLU A 98 3.18 -3.96 -15.11
CA GLU A 98 1.98 -3.15 -14.82
C GLU A 98 2.33 -1.88 -14.03
N ILE A 99 3.28 -1.97 -13.10
CA ILE A 99 3.62 -0.85 -12.21
C ILE A 99 4.43 0.25 -12.93
N SER A 100 5.30 -0.13 -13.87
CA SER A 100 6.07 0.83 -14.66
C SER A 100 5.29 1.39 -15.85
N SER A 101 4.34 0.62 -16.40
CA SER A 101 3.47 1.06 -17.51
C SER A 101 2.35 1.98 -17.04
N VAL A 102 1.82 1.80 -15.84
CA VAL A 102 0.84 2.74 -15.23
C VAL A 102 1.49 4.08 -14.85
N MET A 103 2.82 4.14 -14.68
CA MET A 103 3.57 5.41 -14.56
C MET A 103 3.74 6.14 -15.91
N LYS A 104 3.45 5.50 -17.05
CA LYS A 104 3.23 6.19 -18.33
C LYS A 104 1.78 6.67 -18.36
N VAL A 105 1.48 7.62 -17.49
CA VAL A 105 0.22 8.36 -17.53
C VAL A 105 0.13 9.00 -18.91
N SER A 106 -0.80 8.48 -19.72
CA SER A 106 -1.22 9.10 -20.96
C SER A 106 -1.55 10.56 -20.69
N HIS A 107 -0.83 11.47 -21.33
CA HIS A 107 -1.13 12.90 -21.35
C HIS A 107 -2.39 13.17 -22.20
N GLN A 108 -3.53 12.51 -21.96
CA GLN A 108 -4.78 12.80 -22.66
C GLN A 108 -5.94 11.97 -22.08
N THR A 109 -6.53 12.47 -21.01
CA THR A 109 -7.98 12.34 -20.87
C THR A 109 -8.47 13.71 -20.46
N GLN A 110 -9.04 14.43 -21.43
CA GLN A 110 -9.69 15.71 -21.22
C GLN A 110 -10.97 15.47 -20.42
N VAL A 111 -10.83 15.36 -19.11
CA VAL A 111 -11.95 15.49 -18.20
C VAL A 111 -12.20 16.98 -18.07
N SER A 112 -13.24 17.48 -18.72
CA SER A 112 -13.69 18.86 -18.56
C SER A 112 -14.50 18.93 -17.26
N PRO A 113 -14.07 19.70 -16.25
CA PRO A 113 -14.97 20.14 -15.20
C PRO A 113 -16.09 20.99 -15.81
N GLN A 114 -17.26 20.94 -15.20
CA GLN A 114 -18.42 21.75 -15.64
C GLN A 114 -18.34 23.18 -15.08
N ASP A 115 -17.46 23.44 -14.09
CA ASP A 115 -17.28 24.74 -13.42
C ASP A 115 -15.87 25.33 -13.68
N PRO A 116 -15.74 26.62 -14.03
CA PRO A 116 -14.47 27.32 -14.15
C PRO A 116 -13.54 27.24 -12.91
N LEU A 117 -14.10 27.25 -11.69
CA LEU A 117 -13.31 27.14 -10.44
C LEU A 117 -12.70 25.74 -10.26
N ASP A 118 -13.43 24.71 -10.69
CA ASP A 118 -12.92 23.33 -10.68
C ASP A 118 -11.79 23.15 -11.70
N LEU A 119 -11.76 23.94 -12.78
CA LEU A 119 -10.70 23.88 -13.78
C LEU A 119 -9.37 24.38 -13.24
N GLU A 120 -9.36 25.51 -12.54
CA GLU A 120 -8.17 26.05 -11.88
C GLU A 120 -7.65 25.06 -10.83
N LEU A 121 -8.53 24.61 -9.92
CA LEU A 121 -8.20 23.63 -8.89
C LEU A 121 -7.62 22.33 -9.48
N LEU A 122 -8.21 21.85 -10.57
CA LEU A 122 -7.74 20.66 -11.28
C LEU A 122 -6.33 20.87 -11.85
N THR A 123 -6.04 22.03 -12.44
CA THR A 123 -4.68 22.32 -12.93
C THR A 123 -3.67 22.37 -11.78
N ASP A 124 -4.03 23.01 -10.67
CA ASP A 124 -3.18 23.08 -9.48
C ASP A 124 -2.86 21.69 -8.93
N ILE A 125 -3.87 20.84 -8.77
CA ILE A 125 -3.70 19.46 -8.30
C ILE A 125 -2.80 18.66 -9.26
N ARG A 126 -2.96 18.82 -10.59
CA ARG A 126 -2.08 18.16 -11.57
C ARG A 126 -0.62 18.59 -11.39
N THR A 127 -0.36 19.89 -11.25
CA THR A 127 1.03 20.36 -11.02
C THR A 127 1.57 19.88 -9.68
N HIS A 128 0.74 19.85 -8.65
CA HIS A 128 1.10 19.42 -7.31
C HIS A 128 1.47 17.92 -7.29
N LEU A 129 0.65 17.08 -7.92
CA LEU A 129 0.90 15.66 -8.11
C LEU A 129 2.23 15.42 -8.85
N GLN A 130 2.42 16.07 -10.01
CA GLN A 130 3.66 15.94 -10.80
C GLN A 130 4.91 16.35 -10.00
N LYS A 131 4.84 17.45 -9.23
CA LYS A 131 5.93 17.89 -8.36
C LYS A 131 6.27 16.83 -7.31
N LYS A 132 5.27 16.20 -6.68
CA LYS A 132 5.48 15.17 -5.65
C LYS A 132 6.01 13.86 -6.26
N GLU A 133 5.52 13.45 -7.42
CA GLU A 133 6.03 12.29 -8.15
C GLU A 133 7.50 12.46 -8.54
N LYS A 134 7.90 13.67 -8.97
CA LYS A 134 9.31 13.97 -9.26
C LYS A 134 10.19 13.82 -8.01
N LYS A 135 9.77 14.41 -6.89
CA LYS A 135 10.48 14.27 -5.60
C LYS A 135 10.58 12.81 -5.15
N LEU A 136 9.50 12.05 -5.28
CA LEU A 136 9.47 10.62 -4.95
C LEU A 136 10.46 9.81 -5.81
N LYS A 137 10.52 10.08 -7.12
CA LYS A 137 11.51 9.48 -8.04
C LYS A 137 12.94 9.85 -7.66
N GLU A 138 13.19 11.08 -7.22
CA GLU A 138 14.52 11.51 -6.74
C GLU A 138 14.94 10.77 -5.46
N VAL A 139 14.03 10.62 -4.49
CA VAL A 139 14.25 9.81 -3.29
C VAL A 139 14.58 8.36 -3.68
N LEU A 140 13.80 7.74 -4.55
CA LEU A 140 14.03 6.37 -5.04
C LEU A 140 15.36 6.19 -5.76
N ARG A 141 15.72 7.11 -6.67
CA ARG A 141 17.01 7.07 -7.38
C ARG A 141 18.18 7.19 -6.42
N SER A 142 18.09 8.10 -5.45
CA SER A 142 19.14 8.26 -4.43
C SER A 142 19.31 6.99 -3.59
N GLN A 143 18.22 6.31 -3.24
CA GLN A 143 18.25 5.04 -2.53
C GLN A 143 18.84 3.92 -3.38
N SER A 144 18.53 3.83 -4.68
CA SER A 144 19.16 2.86 -5.58
C SER A 144 20.69 3.04 -5.69
N CYS A 145 21.16 4.30 -5.75
CA CYS A 145 22.60 4.61 -5.71
C CYS A 145 23.25 4.30 -4.35
N ILE A 146 22.52 4.46 -3.26
CA ILE A 146 22.99 4.18 -1.89
C ILE A 146 22.96 2.68 -1.58
N VAL A 147 21.95 1.91 -2.01
CA VAL A 147 21.87 0.45 -1.85
C VAL A 147 23.02 -0.25 -2.57
N LYS A 148 23.49 0.28 -3.70
CA LYS A 148 24.73 -0.16 -4.36
C LYS A 148 25.99 0.08 -3.51
N LYS A 149 26.00 1.09 -2.63
CA LYS A 149 27.11 1.38 -1.68
C LYS A 149 26.94 0.67 -0.32
N LEU A 150 25.71 0.41 0.14
CA LEU A 150 25.37 -0.15 1.45
C LEU A 150 25.13 -1.66 1.47
N LYS A 151 25.13 -2.36 0.32
CA LYS A 151 25.29 -3.83 0.27
C LYS A 151 26.55 -4.35 1.01
N LYS A 152 27.42 -3.46 1.50
CA LYS A 152 28.59 -3.76 2.31
C LYS A 152 28.38 -3.63 3.84
N ASN A 153 27.31 -3.01 4.35
CA ASN A 153 27.12 -2.90 5.80
C ASN A 153 25.64 -3.00 6.22
N ASN A 154 25.36 -4.08 6.94
CA ASN A 154 24.20 -4.44 7.77
C ASN A 154 23.04 -3.43 7.88
N GLU A 155 21.84 -3.93 7.59
CA GLU A 155 20.55 -3.26 7.74
C GLU A 155 20.35 -2.74 9.17
N SER A 156 20.43 -1.42 9.32
CA SER A 156 20.09 -0.74 10.56
C SER A 156 18.58 -0.49 10.61
N LYS A 157 18.00 -0.67 11.81
CA LYS A 157 16.58 -0.51 12.14
C LYS A 157 15.96 0.85 11.72
N SER A 158 16.79 1.87 11.47
CA SER A 158 16.34 3.19 10.95
C SER A 158 15.92 3.15 9.48
N SER A 159 16.33 2.15 8.70
CA SER A 159 15.97 2.02 7.29
C SER A 159 14.56 1.47 7.08
N VAL A 160 13.97 0.82 8.08
CA VAL A 160 12.65 0.19 8.01
C VAL A 160 11.54 1.25 7.96
N GLY A 161 11.58 2.26 8.85
CA GLY A 161 10.59 3.35 8.85
C GLY A 161 10.61 4.20 7.57
N LEU A 162 11.80 4.42 7.00
CA LEU A 162 11.94 5.15 5.73
C LEU A 162 11.38 4.33 4.54
N LYS A 163 11.48 2.99 4.59
CA LYS A 163 10.84 2.12 3.59
C LYS A 163 9.32 2.19 3.72
N ASP A 164 8.76 2.14 4.94
CA ASP A 164 7.31 2.23 5.17
C ASP A 164 6.72 3.55 4.64
N GLU A 165 7.30 4.70 5.00
CA GLU A 165 6.84 6.02 4.55
C GLU A 165 6.93 6.16 3.02
N LEU A 166 8.01 5.67 2.42
CA LEU A 166 8.18 5.68 0.97
C LEU A 166 7.09 4.87 0.26
N LEU A 167 6.75 3.70 0.78
CA LEU A 167 5.73 2.82 0.23
C LEU A 167 4.34 3.44 0.37
N ILE A 168 4.02 4.00 1.53
CA ILE A 168 2.74 4.70 1.76
C ILE A 168 2.63 5.90 0.81
N ALA A 169 3.69 6.71 0.65
CA ALA A 169 3.69 7.82 -0.31
C ALA A 169 3.47 7.35 -1.76
N GLN A 170 4.08 6.23 -2.16
CA GLN A 170 3.83 5.65 -3.50
C GLN A 170 2.36 5.26 -3.69
N ILE A 171 1.76 4.62 -2.68
CA ILE A 171 0.37 4.18 -2.73
C ILE A 171 -0.57 5.39 -2.81
N GLU A 172 -0.40 6.37 -1.92
CA GLU A 172 -1.23 7.57 -1.89
C GLU A 172 -1.13 8.36 -3.21
N MET A 173 0.06 8.53 -3.77
CA MET A 173 0.24 9.20 -5.07
C MET A 173 -0.47 8.45 -6.21
N ARG A 174 -0.45 7.11 -6.18
CA ARG A 174 -1.19 6.29 -7.16
C ARG A 174 -2.69 6.42 -7.00
N LEU A 175 -3.21 6.44 -5.77
CA LEU A 175 -4.63 6.65 -5.52
C LEU A 175 -5.08 8.00 -6.05
N VAL A 176 -4.35 9.08 -5.73
CA VAL A 176 -4.61 10.42 -6.27
C VAL A 176 -4.57 10.41 -7.81
N SER A 177 -3.53 9.85 -8.41
CA SER A 177 -3.42 9.74 -9.87
C SER A 177 -4.61 8.99 -10.49
N ARG A 178 -5.06 7.90 -9.86
CA ARG A 178 -6.22 7.13 -10.33
C ARG A 178 -7.51 7.93 -10.25
N VAL A 179 -7.72 8.66 -9.15
CA VAL A 179 -8.89 9.54 -8.95
C VAL A 179 -8.90 10.65 -9.99
N MET A 180 -7.75 11.30 -10.22
CA MET A 180 -7.58 12.36 -11.23
C MET A 180 -7.84 11.92 -12.67
N ASN A 181 -7.76 10.61 -12.94
CA ASN A 181 -8.01 10.01 -14.24
C ASN A 181 -9.38 9.30 -14.33
N MET A 182 -10.30 9.56 -13.39
CA MET A 182 -11.68 9.09 -13.51
C MET A 182 -12.46 9.88 -14.57
N SER A 183 -13.37 9.21 -15.28
CA SER A 183 -14.20 9.83 -16.32
C SER A 183 -15.15 10.92 -15.80
N LYS A 184 -15.52 10.85 -14.51
CA LYS A 184 -16.37 11.84 -13.82
C LYS A 184 -15.66 12.32 -12.55
N LEU A 185 -15.12 13.53 -12.63
CA LEU A 185 -14.49 14.22 -11.51
C LEU A 185 -15.51 15.17 -10.87
N THR A 186 -15.65 15.11 -9.55
CA THR A 186 -16.48 16.02 -8.76
C THR A 186 -15.57 16.92 -7.93
N THR A 187 -16.07 18.07 -7.48
CA THR A 187 -15.35 18.97 -6.58
C THR A 187 -14.88 18.24 -5.31
N GLU A 188 -15.71 17.36 -4.74
CA GLU A 188 -15.34 16.54 -3.57
C GLU A 188 -14.11 15.66 -3.83
N LYS A 189 -14.03 15.05 -5.02
CA LYS A 189 -12.86 14.25 -5.44
C LYS A 189 -11.62 15.13 -5.62
N LEU A 190 -11.77 16.35 -6.15
CA LEU A 190 -10.68 17.32 -6.28
C LEU A 190 -10.15 17.75 -4.90
N VAL A 191 -11.06 18.12 -4.00
CA VAL A 191 -10.71 18.48 -2.61
C VAL A 191 -10.00 17.31 -1.93
N TRP A 192 -10.51 16.09 -2.06
CA TRP A 192 -9.86 14.90 -1.52
C TRP A 192 -8.44 14.69 -2.07
N CYS A 193 -8.25 14.85 -3.39
CA CYS A 193 -6.91 14.77 -4.01
C CYS A 193 -5.96 15.82 -3.42
N GLN A 194 -6.43 17.06 -3.26
CA GLN A 194 -5.63 18.15 -2.73
C GLN A 194 -5.23 17.89 -1.27
N GLU A 195 -6.17 17.49 -0.42
CA GLU A 195 -5.92 17.12 0.97
C GLU A 195 -4.91 15.97 1.07
N LYS A 196 -5.06 14.93 0.24
CA LYS A 196 -4.14 13.79 0.21
C LYS A 196 -2.72 14.19 -0.16
N LEU A 197 -2.55 15.04 -1.17
CA LEU A 197 -1.22 15.53 -1.57
C LEU A 197 -0.57 16.43 -0.52
N ASN A 198 -1.38 17.23 0.19
CA ASN A 198 -0.90 18.12 1.26
C ASN A 198 -0.33 17.34 2.45
N LYS A 199 -0.92 16.18 2.79
CA LYS A 199 -0.46 15.31 3.89
C LYS A 199 0.88 14.63 3.64
N ILE A 200 1.42 14.69 2.42
CA ILE A 200 2.68 14.05 2.05
C ILE A 200 3.73 15.13 1.84
N SER A 201 4.63 15.32 2.80
CA SER A 201 5.70 16.31 2.70
C SER A 201 7.06 15.66 2.45
N PHE A 202 7.95 16.43 1.83
CA PHE A 202 9.30 16.00 1.48
C PHE A 202 10.28 17.01 2.07
N ASN A 203 11.09 16.58 3.03
CA ASN A 203 12.16 17.37 3.61
C ASN A 203 13.52 16.77 3.21
N GLY A 204 14.10 17.29 2.13
CA GLY A 204 15.26 16.70 1.48
C GLY A 204 14.95 15.28 0.97
N ARG A 205 15.58 14.27 1.58
CA ARG A 205 15.36 12.84 1.24
C ARG A 205 14.37 12.13 2.17
N ARG A 206 13.88 12.81 3.20
CA ARG A 206 12.90 12.26 4.14
C ARG A 206 11.50 12.55 3.65
N ILE A 207 10.63 11.56 3.81
CA ILE A 207 9.21 11.64 3.50
C ILE A 207 8.52 11.76 4.85
N HIS A 208 7.50 12.60 4.96
CA HIS A 208 6.66 12.65 6.14
C HIS A 208 5.21 12.59 5.70
N ILE A 209 4.44 11.71 6.35
CA ILE A 209 3.05 11.45 6.00
C ILE A 209 2.20 11.70 7.24
N GLU A 210 1.28 12.65 7.11
CA GLU A 210 0.28 12.88 8.13
C GLU A 210 -0.81 11.81 8.04
N PRO A 211 -1.24 11.22 9.18
CA PRO A 211 -2.31 10.24 9.20
C PRO A 211 -3.60 10.78 8.57
N SER A 212 -4.27 9.96 7.77
CA SER A 212 -5.58 10.27 7.18
C SER A 212 -6.50 9.08 7.29
N PHE A 213 -7.72 9.29 7.80
CA PHE A 213 -8.74 8.24 7.88
C PHE A 213 -9.58 8.14 6.60
N SER A 214 -9.55 9.16 5.73
CA SER A 214 -10.19 9.13 4.40
C SER A 214 -9.34 8.30 3.43
N LEU A 215 -9.69 7.02 3.25
CA LEU A 215 -8.98 6.12 2.32
C LEU A 215 -9.35 6.35 0.85
N LEU A 216 -10.58 6.80 0.59
CA LEU A 216 -11.12 7.08 -0.73
C LEU A 216 -11.92 8.38 -0.68
N PRO A 217 -12.08 9.09 -1.83
CA PRO A 217 -13.00 10.22 -1.90
C PRO A 217 -14.43 9.75 -1.60
N CYS A 218 -15.19 10.59 -0.90
CA CYS A 218 -16.63 10.40 -0.72
C CYS A 218 -17.37 10.68 -2.04
#